data_AF-A0A512T058-F1
#
_entry.id   AF-A0A512T058-F1
#
_cell.length_a   1.000
_cell.length_b   1.000
_cell.length_c   1.000
_cell.angle_alpha   90.00
_cell.angle_beta   90.00
_cell.angle_gamma   90.00
#
_symmetry.space_group_name_H-M   'P 1'
#
loop_
_entity.id
_entity.type
_entity.pdbx_description
1 polymer ?
#
loop_
_entity_poly.entity_id
_entity_poly.type
_entity_poly.pdbx_seq_one_letter_code
_entity_poly.pdbx_strand_id
1 'polypeptide(L)'
;MRRVDIAAWTDLLGVGDKELAWALKARIRVVEETHADVNRLRLGLRGAPDEELVLLLEAACRSLGMAGERLEEHVSDLARAS
;
A
#
# COMPACT_ATOMS: atom_id res chain seq x y z
N MET A 1 -1.17 -5.62 -16.51
CA MET A 1 -1.24 -6.78 -15.59
C MET A 1 -1.58 -8.03 -16.40
N ARG A 2 -0.89 -9.16 -16.19
CA ARG A 2 -1.17 -10.40 -16.96
C ARG A 2 -2.37 -11.14 -16.34
N ARG A 3 -3.05 -11.99 -17.10
CA ARG A 3 -4.21 -12.78 -16.61
C ARG A 3 -3.91 -13.62 -15.36
N VAL A 4 -2.70 -14.17 -15.26
CA VAL A 4 -2.25 -14.93 -14.08
C VAL A 4 -2.17 -14.02 -12.85
N ASP A 5 -1.73 -12.78 -13.03
CA ASP A 5 -1.65 -11.81 -11.94
C ASP A 5 -3.07 -11.38 -11.51
N ILE A 6 -4.00 -11.19 -12.45
CA ILE A 6 -5.43 -10.88 -12.17
C ILE A 6 -6.07 -11.98 -11.32
N ALA A 7 -5.91 -13.24 -11.72
CA ALA A 7 -6.48 -14.39 -11.01
C ALA A 7 -5.92 -14.54 -9.58
N ALA A 8 -4.62 -14.26 -9.40
CA ALA A 8 -3.99 -14.31 -8.08
C ALA A 8 -4.54 -13.19 -7.16
N TRP A 9 -4.73 -11.98 -7.70
CA TRP A 9 -5.27 -10.86 -6.93
C TRP A 9 -6.75 -11.01 -6.59
N THR A 10 -7.57 -11.56 -7.49
CA THR A 10 -8.99 -11.83 -7.22
C THR A 10 -9.16 -12.88 -6.14
N ASP A 11 -8.37 -13.95 -6.17
CA ASP A 11 -8.34 -14.98 -5.13
C ASP A 11 -7.89 -14.40 -3.78
N LEU A 12 -6.78 -13.65 -3.76
CA LEU A 12 -6.24 -13.04 -2.54
C LEU A 12 -7.21 -12.05 -1.88
N LEU A 13 -7.97 -11.29 -2.68
CA LEU A 13 -8.89 -10.26 -2.19
C LEU A 13 -10.32 -10.79 -2.01
N GLY A 14 -10.61 -12.01 -2.48
CA GLY A 14 -11.95 -12.59 -2.43
C GLY A 14 -12.99 -11.82 -3.26
N VAL A 15 -12.57 -11.25 -4.40
CA VAL A 15 -13.41 -10.41 -5.28
C VAL A 15 -13.41 -10.93 -6.71
N GLY A 16 -14.45 -10.65 -7.50
CA GLY A 16 -14.46 -10.98 -8.91
C GLY A 16 -13.60 -10.04 -9.77
N ASP A 17 -13.27 -10.46 -11.00
CA ASP A 17 -12.45 -9.68 -11.95
C ASP A 17 -12.96 -8.25 -12.16
N LYS A 18 -14.29 -8.05 -12.15
CA LYS A 18 -14.92 -6.74 -12.33
C LYS A 18 -14.76 -5.82 -11.12
N GLU A 19 -14.58 -6.39 -9.94
CA GLU A 19 -14.48 -5.68 -8.65
C GLU A 19 -13.02 -5.45 -8.25
N LEU A 20 -12.09 -6.16 -8.89
CA LEU A 20 -10.65 -6.11 -8.58
C LEU A 20 -10.09 -4.68 -8.58
N ALA A 21 -10.46 -3.86 -9.57
CA ALA A 21 -9.97 -2.49 -9.67
C ALA A 21 -10.40 -1.63 -8.47
N TRP A 22 -11.62 -1.81 -7.98
CA TRP A 22 -12.12 -1.13 -6.79
C TRP A 22 -11.43 -1.65 -5.52
N ALA A 23 -11.27 -2.96 -5.41
CA ALA A 23 -10.62 -3.59 -4.26
C ALA A 23 -9.15 -3.16 -4.12
N LEU A 24 -8.40 -3.11 -5.23
CA LEU A 24 -7.02 -2.62 -5.23
C LEU A 24 -6.93 -1.14 -4.85
N LYS A 25 -7.83 -0.28 -5.36
CA LYS A 25 -7.89 1.13 -4.95
C LYS A 25 -8.17 1.29 -3.47
N ALA A 26 -9.05 0.48 -2.90
CA ALA A 26 -9.30 0.48 -1.46
C ALA A 26 -8.03 0.11 -0.66
N ARG A 27 -7.24 -0.87 -1.14
CA ARG A 27 -5.96 -1.25 -0.51
C ARG A 27 -4.92 -0.14 -0.59
N ILE A 28 -4.81 0.56 -1.73
CA ILE A 28 -3.93 1.72 -1.88
C ILE A 28 -4.26 2.76 -0.80
N ARG A 29 -5.54 3.13 -0.69
CA ARG A 29 -5.98 4.12 0.30
C ARG A 29 -5.62 3.73 1.74
N VAL A 30 -5.81 2.46 2.10
CA VAL A 30 -5.43 1.95 3.43
C VAL A 30 -3.92 2.08 3.68
N VAL A 31 -3.10 1.80 2.66
CA VAL A 31 -1.63 1.94 2.75
C VAL A 31 -1.24 3.42 2.93
N GLU A 32 -1.86 4.33 2.18
CA GLU A 32 -1.62 5.77 2.31
C GLU A 32 -2.02 6.32 3.69
N GLU A 33 -3.19 5.93 4.19
CA GLU A 33 -3.68 6.30 5.52
C GLU A 33 -2.72 5.78 6.61
N THR A 34 -2.30 4.51 6.50
CA THR A 34 -1.32 3.91 7.43
C THR A 34 0.01 4.66 7.38
N HIS A 35 0.50 4.98 6.19
CA HIS A 35 1.75 5.74 6.03
C HIS A 35 1.67 7.13 6.67
N ALA A 36 0.53 7.81 6.54
CA ALA A 36 0.31 9.10 7.19
C ALA A 36 0.32 8.99 8.72
N ASP A 37 -0.29 7.93 9.27
CA ASP A 37 -0.31 7.68 10.72
C ASP A 37 1.08 7.36 11.27
N VAL A 38 1.85 6.51 10.59
CA VAL A 38 3.25 6.20 10.97
C VAL A 38 4.09 7.47 10.95
N ASN A 39 3.92 8.34 9.95
CA ASN A 39 4.63 9.63 9.92
C ASN A 39 4.23 10.56 11.06
N ARG A 40 2.96 10.59 11.46
CA ARG A 40 2.50 11.37 12.61
C ARG A 40 3.15 10.86 13.91
N LEU A 41 3.20 9.54 14.11
CA LEU A 41 3.87 8.92 15.25
C LEU A 41 5.37 9.24 15.29
N ARG A 42 6.05 9.12 14.14
CA ARG A 42 7.46 9.49 13.98
C ARG A 42 7.72 10.94 14.37
N LEU A 43 6.87 11.88 13.94
CA LEU A 43 6.98 13.29 14.30
C LEU A 43 6.75 13.53 15.80
N GLY A 44 5.80 12.83 16.43
CA GLY A 44 5.55 12.91 17.87
C GLY A 44 6.73 12.39 18.71
N LEU A 45 7.37 11.31 18.28
CA LEU A 45 8.51 10.70 18.98
C LEU A 45 9.80 11.53 18.90
N ARG A 46 9.93 12.43 17.91
CA ARG A 46 11.06 13.39 17.87
C ARG A 46 11.12 14.31 19.09
N GLY A 47 10.02 14.49 19.83
CA GLY A 47 9.98 15.31 21.06
C GLY A 47 10.59 14.64 22.30
N ALA A 48 10.75 13.31 22.29
CA ALA A 48 11.37 12.51 23.35
C ALA A 48 11.82 11.15 22.77
N PRO A 49 12.95 11.10 22.02
CA PRO A 49 13.23 9.98 21.13
C PRO A 49 13.87 8.78 21.84
N ASP A 50 13.31 7.61 21.54
CA ASP A 50 14.08 6.37 21.42
C ASP A 50 14.62 6.31 19.98
N GLU A 51 15.94 6.44 19.82
CA GLU A 51 16.61 6.50 18.50
C GLU A 51 16.36 5.24 17.67
N GLU A 52 16.24 4.07 18.31
CA GLU A 52 15.96 2.80 17.63
C GLU A 52 14.53 2.79 17.07
N LEU A 53 13.56 3.30 17.83
CA LEU A 53 12.17 3.40 17.40
C LEU A 53 12.01 4.38 16.21
N VAL A 54 12.74 5.49 16.20
CA VAL A 54 12.73 6.44 15.08
C VAL A 54 13.24 5.78 13.80
N LEU A 55 14.34 5.01 13.88
CA LEU A 55 14.91 4.30 12.72
C LEU A 55 13.95 3.23 12.17
N LEU A 56 13.30 2.46 13.05
CA LEU A 56 12.30 1.46 12.65
C LEU A 56 11.09 2.10 11.96
N LEU A 57 10.60 3.23 12.48
CA LEU A 57 9.49 3.96 11.85
C LEU A 57 9.87 4.54 10.49
N GLU A 58 11.09 5.04 10.32
CA GLU A 58 11.55 5.52 9.03
C GLU A 58 11.66 4.38 8.00
N ALA A 59 12.11 3.20 8.43
CA ALA A 59 12.13 2.02 7.57
C ALA A 59 10.70 1.58 7.19
N ALA A 60 9.76 1.57 8.15
CA ALA A 60 8.36 1.25 7.90
C ALA A 60 7.71 2.24 6.91
N CYS A 61 7.96 3.55 7.05
CA CYS A 61 7.44 4.55 6.12
C CYS A 61 7.91 4.29 4.69
N ARG A 62 9.20 4.01 4.49
CA ARG A 62 9.75 3.72 3.15
C ARG A 62 9.12 2.47 2.54
N SER A 63 8.98 1.39 3.32
CA SER A 63 8.35 0.16 2.85
C SER A 63 6.89 0.35 2.46
N LEU A 64 6.14 1.15 3.22
CA LEU A 64 4.74 1.47 2.88
C LEU A 64 4.63 2.29 1.60
N GLY A 65 5.51 3.29 1.41
CA GLY A 65 5.55 4.09 0.17
C GLY A 65 5.77 3.22 -1.07
N MET A 66 6.78 2.34 -1.03
CA MET A 66 7.07 1.41 -2.13
C MET A 66 5.91 0.44 -2.41
N ALA A 67 5.21 0.00 -1.36
CA ALA A 67 4.03 -0.86 -1.52
C ALA A 67 2.87 -0.11 -2.20
N GLY A 68 2.66 1.16 -1.86
CA GLY A 68 1.67 2.04 -2.49
C GLY A 68 1.94 2.22 -3.98
N GLU A 69 3.16 2.63 -4.35
CA GLU A 69 3.58 2.82 -5.75
C GLU A 69 3.35 1.54 -6.59
N ARG A 70 3.71 0.38 -6.04
CA ARG A 70 3.54 -0.90 -6.75
C ARG A 70 2.07 -1.29 -6.94
N LEU A 71 1.21 -0.96 -5.98
CA LEU A 71 -0.24 -1.17 -6.11
C LEU A 71 -0.83 -0.21 -7.15
N GLU A 72 -0.39 1.04 -7.20
CA GLU A 72 -0.81 2.01 -8.22
C GLU A 72 -0.43 1.55 -9.63
N GLU A 73 0.79 1.07 -9.82
CA GLU A 73 1.24 0.46 -11.08
C GLU A 73 0.28 -0.64 -11.50
N HIS A 74 -0.02 -1.57 -10.59
CA HIS A 74 -0.96 -2.69 -10.82
C HIS A 74 -2.37 -2.24 -11.20
N VAL A 75 -2.90 -1.18 -10.59
CA VAL A 75 -4.21 -0.61 -10.96
C VAL A 75 -4.19 0.01 -12.35
N SER A 76 -3.16 0.81 -12.67
CA SER A 76 -2.99 1.39 -14.01
C SER A 76 -2.89 0.30 -15.08
N ASP A 77 -2.13 -0.75 -14.78
CA ASP A 77 -1.92 -1.89 -15.65
C ASP A 77 -3.19 -2.74 -15.88
N LEU A 78 -4.10 -2.78 -14.91
CA LEU A 78 -5.40 -3.43 -15.03
C LEU A 78 -6.32 -2.58 -15.93
N ALA A 79 -6.35 -1.27 -15.73
CA ALA A 79 -7.17 -0.35 -16.53
C ALA A 79 -6.78 -0.33 -18.02
N ARG A 80 -5.52 -0.64 -18.36
CA ARG A 80 -5.06 -0.79 -19.75
C ARG A 80 -5.39 -2.15 -20.38
N ALA A 81 -5.67 -3.15 -19.55
CA ALA A 81 -5.93 -4.52 -20.00
C ALA A 81 -7.44 -4.84 -20.15
N SER A 82 -8.30 -3.99 -19.59
CA SER A 82 -9.76 -3.97 -19.76
C SER A 82 -10.17 -3.19 -21.00
#